data_AF-A0A399F135-F1
#
_entry.id   AF-A0A399F135-F1
#
_cell.length_a   1.000
_cell.length_b   1.000
_cell.length_c   1.000
_cell.angle_alpha   90.00
_cell.angle_beta   90.00
_cell.angle_gamma   90.00
#
_symmetry.space_group_name_H-M   'P 1'
#
loop_
_entity.id
_entity.type
_entity.pdbx_description
1 polymer ?
#
loop_
_entity_poly.entity_id
_entity_poly.type
_entity_poly.pdbx_seq_one_letter_code
_entity_poly.pdbx_strand_id
1 'polypeptide(L)'
;MRSLVLAFVLALSPLPNLPQIPPGSEIRVVSPDLLTVYVVWHVEQRNLVLQSKLAAPANREVRVLFRVDGGYRPPYNGVTTPGGDVVLLIQGERISLSELLTRTYRLNLPNGRVLPEVR
;
A
#
# COMPACT_ATOMS: atom_id res chain seq x y z
N MET A 1 40.05 -4.46 6.84
CA MET A 1 38.80 -5.02 6.28
C MET A 1 37.67 -4.88 7.31
N ARG A 2 37.14 -3.67 7.57
CA ARG A 2 36.06 -3.47 8.57
C ARG A 2 34.99 -2.46 8.14
N SER A 3 35.02 -2.00 6.89
CA SER A 3 34.14 -0.92 6.41
C SER A 3 33.11 -1.36 5.35
N LEU A 4 32.93 -2.66 5.15
CA LEU A 4 32.07 -3.21 4.09
C LEU A 4 30.82 -3.92 4.63
N VAL A 5 30.60 -3.91 5.95
CA VAL A 5 29.40 -4.50 6.58
C VAL A 5 28.32 -3.45 6.86
N LEU A 6 28.64 -2.16 6.87
CA LEU A 6 27.68 -1.10 7.21
C LEU A 6 26.69 -0.75 6.09
N ALA A 7 27.00 -1.10 4.83
CA ALA A 7 26.13 -0.75 3.69
C ALA A 7 24.89 -1.64 3.55
N PHE A 8 24.87 -2.82 4.21
CA PHE A 8 23.79 -3.78 4.06
C PHE A 8 22.67 -3.65 5.11
N VAL A 9 22.89 -2.82 6.15
CA VAL A 9 21.92 -2.66 7.26
C VAL A 9 20.89 -1.56 6.98
N LEU A 10 21.17 -0.62 6.07
CA LEU A 10 20.27 0.51 5.79
C LEU A 10 19.05 0.17 4.91
N ALA A 11 19.03 -1.01 4.28
CA ALA A 11 17.88 -1.47 3.49
C ALA A 11 16.75 -2.09 4.33
N LEU A 12 16.92 -2.16 5.66
CA LEU A 12 16.02 -2.84 6.60
C LEU A 12 15.57 -1.95 7.76
N SER A 13 15.68 -0.62 7.62
CA SER A 13 14.95 0.23 8.56
C SER A 13 13.45 -0.02 8.35
N PRO A 14 12.71 -0.51 9.37
CA PRO A 14 11.26 -0.59 9.26
C PRO A 14 10.78 0.85 9.11
N LEU A 15 10.18 1.17 7.97
CA LEU A 15 9.53 2.46 7.74
C LEU A 15 8.68 2.77 8.98
N PRO A 16 9.04 3.80 9.77
CA PRO A 16 8.39 4.02 11.05
C PRO A 16 6.90 4.29 10.84
N ASN A 17 6.09 3.68 11.70
CA ASN A 17 4.62 3.72 11.70
C ASN A 17 3.89 2.88 10.66
N LEU A 18 4.55 1.97 9.93
CA LEU A 18 3.81 0.97 9.15
C LEU A 18 3.09 -0.04 10.06
N PRO A 19 1.77 -0.29 9.89
CA PRO A 19 1.08 -1.28 10.70
C PRO A 19 1.52 -2.69 10.30
N GLN A 20 1.43 -3.63 11.24
CA GLN A 20 1.38 -5.04 10.85
C GLN A 20 0.06 -5.32 10.12
N ILE A 21 0.10 -6.20 9.12
CA ILE A 21 -1.07 -6.57 8.31
C ILE A 21 -1.34 -8.07 8.51
N PRO A 22 -2.01 -8.47 9.60
CA PRO A 22 -2.39 -9.86 9.83
C PRO A 22 -3.49 -10.32 8.85
N PRO A 23 -3.69 -11.63 8.68
CA PRO A 23 -4.88 -12.17 8.02
C PRO A 23 -6.17 -11.60 8.62
N GLY A 24 -7.18 -11.33 7.80
CA GLY A 24 -8.41 -10.64 8.20
C GLY A 24 -8.34 -9.11 8.06
N SER A 25 -7.18 -8.55 7.74
CA SER A 25 -7.02 -7.12 7.50
C SER A 25 -7.67 -6.66 6.20
N GLU A 26 -7.98 -5.37 6.13
CA GLU A 26 -8.54 -4.74 4.95
C GLU A 26 -7.69 -3.54 4.52
N ILE A 27 -7.47 -3.40 3.22
CA ILE A 27 -6.73 -2.28 2.63
C ILE A 27 -7.66 -1.57 1.66
N ARG A 28 -7.85 -0.26 1.83
CA ARG A 28 -8.67 0.56 0.94
C ARG A 28 -7.84 1.65 0.30
N VAL A 29 -8.10 1.92 -0.97
CA VAL A 29 -7.68 3.15 -1.64
C VAL A 29 -8.93 3.99 -1.84
N VAL A 30 -8.92 5.21 -1.31
CA VAL A 30 -10.08 6.11 -1.29
C VAL A 30 -9.69 7.53 -1.74
N SER A 31 -10.68 8.35 -2.10
CA SER A 31 -10.47 9.78 -2.42
C SER A 31 -9.99 10.56 -1.19
N PRO A 32 -9.40 11.77 -1.36
CA PRO A 32 -8.88 12.58 -0.26
C PRO A 32 -9.92 12.96 0.80
N ASP A 33 -11.17 13.11 0.38
CA ASP A 33 -12.34 13.40 1.23
C ASP A 33 -12.97 12.14 1.86
N LEU A 34 -12.40 10.95 1.59
CA LEU A 34 -12.86 9.64 2.04
C LEU A 34 -14.24 9.21 1.53
N LEU A 35 -14.83 9.93 0.57
CA LEU A 35 -16.19 9.66 0.08
C LEU A 35 -16.23 8.59 -1.01
N THR A 36 -15.19 8.49 -1.84
CA THR A 36 -15.12 7.53 -2.95
C THR A 36 -14.14 6.41 -2.59
N VAL A 37 -14.60 5.17 -2.63
CA VAL A 37 -13.74 4.00 -2.47
C VAL A 37 -13.38 3.47 -3.85
N TYR A 38 -12.10 3.56 -4.22
CA TYR A 38 -11.61 3.08 -5.50
C TYR A 38 -11.35 1.58 -5.46
N VAL A 39 -10.66 1.09 -4.44
CA VAL A 39 -10.33 -0.34 -4.34
C VAL A 39 -10.42 -0.78 -2.89
N VAL A 40 -10.93 -1.99 -2.69
CA VAL A 40 -10.91 -2.71 -1.41
C VAL A 40 -10.26 -4.07 -1.59
N TRP A 41 -9.22 -4.32 -0.82
CA TRP A 41 -8.56 -5.62 -0.70
C TRP A 41 -8.78 -6.20 0.69
N HIS A 42 -9.09 -7.48 0.76
CA HIS A 42 -9.06 -8.26 2.00
C HIS A 42 -7.80 -9.12 2.03
N VAL A 43 -7.18 -9.26 3.21
CA VAL A 43 -5.97 -10.08 3.38
C VAL A 43 -6.35 -11.46 3.88
N GLU A 44 -6.29 -12.44 3.00
CA GLU A 44 -6.52 -13.86 3.34
C GLU A 44 -5.17 -14.59 3.39
N GLN A 45 -4.72 -14.93 4.60
CA GLN A 45 -3.39 -15.45 4.89
C GLN A 45 -2.26 -14.55 4.36
N ARG A 46 -1.86 -14.72 3.10
CA ARG A 46 -0.86 -13.89 2.39
C ARG A 46 -1.38 -13.34 1.08
N ASN A 47 -2.64 -13.57 0.73
CA ASN A 47 -3.22 -13.17 -0.53
C ASN A 47 -4.05 -11.91 -0.34
N LEU A 48 -3.89 -10.96 -1.25
CA LEU A 48 -4.81 -9.83 -1.37
C LEU A 48 -5.97 -10.25 -2.28
N VAL A 49 -7.13 -10.44 -1.67
CA VAL A 49 -8.37 -10.82 -2.36
C VAL A 49 -9.17 -9.56 -2.66
N LEU A 50 -9.45 -9.33 -3.94
CA LEU A 50 -10.17 -8.14 -4.40
C LEU A 50 -11.64 -8.23 -3.98
N GLN A 51 -12.11 -7.27 -3.18
CA GLN A 51 -13.51 -7.20 -2.74
C GLN A 51 -14.33 -6.25 -3.60
N SER A 52 -13.76 -5.10 -3.94
CA SER A 52 -14.43 -4.10 -4.77
C SER A 52 -13.42 -3.28 -5.56
N LYS A 53 -13.84 -2.84 -6.75
CA LYS A 53 -13.05 -1.98 -7.63
C LYS A 53 -13.92 -0.95 -8.32
N LEU A 54 -13.36 0.25 -8.44
CA LEU A 54 -13.81 1.38 -9.21
C LEU A 54 -12.56 2.00 -9.83
N ALA A 55 -12.65 2.45 -11.07
CA ALA A 55 -11.53 3.08 -11.75
C ALA A 55 -11.10 4.35 -10.98
N ALA A 56 -9.85 4.37 -10.52
CA ALA A 56 -9.26 5.58 -9.97
C ALA A 56 -8.63 6.39 -11.10
N PRO A 57 -8.87 7.71 -11.18
CA PRO A 57 -8.18 8.53 -12.16
C PRO A 57 -6.68 8.54 -11.87
N ALA A 58 -5.85 8.57 -12.91
CA ALA A 58 -4.40 8.66 -12.77
C ALA A 58 -3.95 10.02 -12.24
N ASN A 59 -2.80 10.07 -11.57
CA ASN A 59 -2.18 11.29 -11.03
C ASN A 59 -3.11 12.06 -10.07
N ARG A 60 -3.91 11.33 -9.29
CA ARG A 60 -4.81 11.92 -8.29
C ARG A 60 -4.35 11.60 -6.89
N GLU A 61 -4.51 12.57 -6.01
CA GLU A 61 -4.36 12.35 -4.59
C GLU A 61 -5.40 11.34 -4.09
N VAL A 62 -4.95 10.45 -3.21
CA VAL A 62 -5.77 9.43 -2.56
C VAL A 62 -5.34 9.31 -1.10
N ARG A 63 -6.15 8.59 -0.33
CA ARG A 63 -5.79 8.07 0.98
C ARG A 63 -5.77 6.56 0.93
N VAL A 64 -4.78 5.97 1.58
CA VAL A 64 -4.69 4.52 1.76
C VAL A 64 -4.99 4.21 3.21
N LEU A 65 -6.04 3.43 3.41
CA LEU A 65 -6.54 3.05 4.72
C LEU A 65 -6.19 1.59 4.99
N PHE A 66 -5.67 1.33 6.17
CA PHE A 66 -5.47 -0.01 6.68
C PHE A 66 -6.43 -0.24 7.85
N ARG A 67 -7.31 -1.22 7.70
CA ARG A 67 -8.11 -1.74 8.81
C ARG A 67 -7.43 -3.01 9.32
N VAL A 68 -6.98 -2.98 10.56
CA VAL A 68 -6.27 -4.09 11.22
C VAL A 68 -6.85 -4.25 12.61
N ASP A 69 -6.95 -5.50 13.10
CA ASP A 69 -7.48 -5.82 14.43
C ASP A 69 -8.84 -5.15 14.74
N GLY A 70 -9.69 -5.02 13.72
CA GLY A 70 -11.02 -4.43 13.83
C GLY A 70 -11.10 -2.90 13.68
N GLY A 71 -9.98 -2.17 13.73
CA GLY A 71 -9.93 -0.71 13.69
C GLY A 71 -9.11 -0.13 12.53
N TYR A 72 -9.37 1.14 12.18
CA TYR A 72 -8.58 1.85 11.17
C TYR A 72 -7.32 2.48 11.78
N ARG A 73 -6.20 2.32 11.08
CA ARG A 73 -4.98 3.08 11.34
C ARG A 73 -5.06 4.46 10.67
N PRO A 74 -4.24 5.44 11.10
CA PRO A 74 -4.16 6.73 10.44
C PRO A 74 -3.95 6.57 8.92
N PRO A 75 -4.64 7.37 8.09
CA PRO A 75 -4.55 7.27 6.64
C PRO A 75 -3.15 7.65 6.14
N TYR A 76 -2.66 6.94 5.13
CA TYR A 76 -1.48 7.36 4.39
C TYR A 76 -1.89 8.20 3.19
N ASN A 77 -1.19 9.30 2.99
CA ASN A 77 -1.33 10.11 1.79
C ASN A 77 -0.66 9.39 0.63
N GLY A 78 -1.28 9.44 -0.55
CA GLY A 78 -0.65 8.93 -1.76
C GLY A 78 -1.18 9.57 -3.02
N VAL A 79 -0.55 9.22 -4.15
CA VAL A 79 -0.95 9.66 -5.49
C VAL A 79 -1.02 8.44 -6.41
N THR A 80 -2.12 8.30 -7.13
CA THR A 80 -2.29 7.23 -8.14
C THR A 80 -1.35 7.43 -9.31
N THR A 81 -0.85 6.35 -9.89
CA THR A 81 0.01 6.40 -11.09
C THR A 81 -0.75 5.90 -12.32
N PRO A 82 -0.35 6.32 -13.54
CA PRO A 82 -0.91 5.77 -14.78
C PRO A 82 -0.75 4.25 -14.90
N GLY A 83 0.27 3.69 -14.26
CA GLY A 83 0.55 2.26 -14.25
C GLY A 83 -0.35 1.42 -13.32
N GLY A 84 -1.30 2.03 -12.62
CA GLY A 84 -2.18 1.32 -11.69
C GLY A 84 -1.53 1.06 -10.32
N ASP A 85 -0.57 1.89 -9.92
CA ASP A 85 0.03 1.86 -8.59
C ASP A 85 -0.38 3.10 -7.77
N VAL A 86 -0.08 3.09 -6.47
CA VAL A 86 -0.19 4.26 -5.59
C VAL A 86 1.17 4.55 -5.00
N VAL A 87 1.66 5.78 -5.20
CA VAL A 87 2.86 6.26 -4.52
C VAL A 87 2.44 6.90 -3.20
N LEU A 88 2.79 6.26 -2.09
CA LEU A 88 2.62 6.80 -0.75
C LEU A 88 3.65 7.89 -0.46
N LEU A 89 3.25 8.88 0.34
CA LEU A 89 4.10 9.92 0.89
C LEU A 89 4.27 9.68 2.39
N ILE A 90 5.37 9.04 2.78
CA ILE A 90 5.66 8.67 4.17
C ILE A 90 6.93 9.41 4.59
N GLN A 91 6.82 10.34 5.56
CA GLN A 91 7.96 11.11 6.08
C GLN A 91 8.83 11.80 5.02
N GLY A 92 8.22 12.25 3.92
CA GLY A 92 8.93 12.91 2.81
C GLY A 92 9.47 11.94 1.75
N GLU A 93 9.38 10.63 1.97
CA GLU A 93 9.74 9.61 0.99
C GLU A 93 8.55 9.18 0.13
N ARG A 94 8.86 8.81 -1.12
CA ARG A 94 7.91 8.30 -2.10
C ARG A 94 8.04 6.79 -2.18
N ILE A 95 7.00 6.06 -1.80
CA ILE A 95 7.03 4.60 -1.70
C ILE A 95 5.92 4.00 -2.55
N SER A 96 6.26 3.06 -3.43
CA SER A 96 5.27 2.28 -4.17
C SER A 96 4.47 1.39 -3.21
N LEU A 97 3.15 1.50 -3.23
CA LEU A 97 2.28 0.63 -2.45
C LEU A 97 2.37 -0.83 -2.93
N SER A 98 2.44 -1.05 -4.24
CA SER A 98 2.63 -2.40 -4.79
C SER A 98 3.93 -3.04 -4.30
N GLU A 99 5.03 -2.28 -4.29
CA GLU A 99 6.31 -2.74 -3.76
C GLU A 99 6.26 -2.97 -2.25
N LEU A 100 5.63 -2.05 -1.50
CA LEU A 100 5.47 -2.18 -0.06
C LEU A 100 4.73 -3.48 0.32
N LEU A 101 3.60 -3.75 -0.33
CA LEU A 101 2.78 -4.94 -0.06
C LEU A 101 3.50 -6.23 -0.44
N THR A 102 4.23 -6.26 -1.56
CA THR A 102 4.90 -7.47 -2.05
C THR A 102 6.27 -7.71 -1.41
N ARG A 103 7.09 -6.67 -1.22
CA ARG A 103 8.48 -6.81 -0.72
C ARG A 103 8.57 -6.75 0.78
N THR A 104 7.88 -5.81 1.41
CA THR A 104 7.91 -5.63 2.87
C THR A 104 6.95 -6.59 3.55
N TYR A 105 5.68 -6.62 3.10
CA TYR A 105 4.66 -7.46 3.72
C TYR A 105 4.54 -8.88 3.14
N ARG A 106 5.25 -9.17 2.04
CA ARG A 106 5.24 -10.50 1.39
C ARG A 106 3.83 -10.98 1.02
N LEU A 107 2.95 -10.04 0.66
CA LEU A 107 1.60 -10.32 0.20
C LEU A 107 1.60 -10.59 -1.31
N ASN A 108 0.76 -11.53 -1.72
CA ASN A 108 0.51 -11.87 -3.12
C ASN A 108 -0.54 -10.91 -3.69
N LEU A 109 -0.13 -10.04 -4.61
CA LEU A 109 -1.06 -9.24 -5.42
C LEU A 109 -1.41 -10.00 -6.70
N PRO A 110 -2.69 -10.31 -6.97
CA PRO A 110 -3.07 -11.18 -8.09
C PRO A 110 -2.65 -10.65 -9.48
N ASN A 111 -2.55 -9.34 -9.66
CA ASN A 111 -2.11 -8.70 -10.91
C ASN A 111 -0.80 -7.91 -10.77
N GLY A 112 -0.12 -8.04 -9.64
CA GLY A 112 1.07 -7.24 -9.29
C GLY A 112 0.82 -5.72 -9.15
N ARG A 113 -0.45 -5.27 -9.26
CA ARG A 113 -0.84 -3.86 -9.25
C ARG A 113 -1.98 -3.63 -8.26
N VAL A 114 -1.95 -2.48 -7.58
CA VAL A 114 -2.92 -2.14 -6.55
C VAL A 114 -4.23 -1.58 -7.13
N LEU A 115 -4.14 -0.86 -8.24
CA LEU A 115 -5.27 -0.30 -8.96
C LEU A 115 -5.44 -0.99 -10.31
N PRO A 116 -6.68 -1.17 -10.79
CA PRO A 116 -6.92 -1.63 -12.15
C PRO A 116 -6.45 -0.59 -13.17
N GLU A 117 -6.00 -1.03 -14.34
CA GLU A 117 -5.65 -0.15 -15.46
C GLU A 117 -6.86 0.68 -15.88
N VAL A 118 -6.65 1.99 -16.03
CA VAL A 118 -7.60 2.86 -16.74
C VAL A 118 -7.44 2.53 -18.23
N ARG A 119 -8.40 1.81 -18.80
CA ARG A 119 -8.56 1.72 -20.26
C ARG A 119 -9.28 2.96 -20.77
#